data_AF-A0A7U9T379-F1
#
_entry.id   AF-A0A7U9T379-F1
#
_cell.length_a   1.000
_cell.length_b   1.000
_cell.length_c   1.000
_cell.angle_alpha   90.00
_cell.angle_beta   90.00
_cell.angle_gamma   90.00
#
_symmetry.space_group_name_H-M   'P 1'
#
loop_
_entity.id
_entity.type
_entity.pdbx_description
1 polymer ?
#
loop_
_entity_poly.entity_id
_entity_poly.type
_entity_poly.pdbx_seq_one_letter_code
_entity_poly.pdbx_strand_id
1 'polypeptide(L)'
;MVKSIHDKLTEMAEEHKEEPQPLVLAKNEVRSILADSGVSDEKLETFDKHYDETAGETTSLLASNVMNTRTFEVKTPDVVIKISPDRTDLIETRSIDGLECLVIRLDGGVVVNGITVRPGAGPEEEAKDSE
;
A
#
# COMPACT_ATOMS: atom_id res chain seq x y z
N MET A 1 -6.29 4.30 -2.31
CA MET A 1 -5.97 5.03 -1.06
C MET A 1 -4.53 4.79 -0.63
N VAL A 2 -4.17 3.67 0.03
CA VAL A 2 -2.79 3.49 0.58
C VAL A 2 -1.71 3.46 -0.51
N LYS A 3 -1.98 2.79 -1.64
CA LYS A 3 -1.08 2.82 -2.81
C LYS A 3 -0.86 4.23 -3.35
N SER A 4 -1.94 5.00 -3.50
CA SER A 4 -1.91 6.39 -3.99
C SER A 4 -1.04 7.30 -3.10
N ILE A 5 -1.14 7.14 -1.77
CA ILE A 5 -0.30 7.86 -0.81
C ILE A 5 1.17 7.48 -1.02
N HIS A 6 1.46 6.18 -1.11
CA HIS A 6 2.82 5.68 -1.32
C HIS A 6 3.41 6.23 -2.62
N ASP A 7 2.69 6.11 -3.74
CA ASP A 7 3.13 6.56 -5.05
C ASP A 7 3.46 8.07 -5.03
N LYS A 8 2.59 8.88 -4.42
CA LYS A 8 2.82 10.34 -4.34
C LYS A 8 4.03 10.70 -3.47
N LEU A 9 4.18 10.02 -2.35
CA LEU A 9 5.30 10.21 -1.45
C LEU A 9 6.64 9.78 -2.10
N THR A 10 6.65 8.69 -2.85
CA THR A 10 7.81 8.24 -3.64
C THR A 10 8.18 9.24 -4.73
N GLU A 11 7.19 9.76 -5.47
CA GLU A 11 7.41 10.80 -6.48
C GLU A 11 8.12 12.02 -5.87
N MET A 12 7.60 12.55 -4.77
CA MET A 12 8.20 13.70 -4.07
C MET A 12 9.63 13.39 -3.59
N ALA A 13 9.89 12.19 -3.09
CA ALA A 13 11.22 11.78 -2.64
C ALA A 13 12.22 11.72 -3.81
N GLU A 14 11.79 11.21 -4.97
CA GLU A 14 12.62 11.15 -6.17
C GLU A 14 12.92 12.53 -6.75
N GLU A 15 11.97 13.47 -6.70
CA GLU A 15 12.16 14.86 -7.14
C GLU A 15 13.21 15.59 -6.29
N HIS A 16 13.28 15.31 -4.99
CA HIS A 16 14.18 15.99 -4.05
C HIS A 16 15.46 15.20 -3.74
N LYS A 17 15.73 14.10 -4.44
CA LYS A 17 16.86 13.19 -4.13
C LYS A 17 18.24 13.81 -4.34
N GLU A 18 18.34 14.82 -5.20
CA GLU A 18 19.58 15.53 -5.50
C GLU A 18 19.79 16.75 -4.59
N GLU A 19 18.77 17.12 -3.80
CA GLU A 19 18.85 18.25 -2.90
C GLU A 19 19.66 17.89 -1.63
N PRO A 20 20.50 18.80 -1.13
CA PRO A 20 21.28 18.55 0.08
C PRO A 20 20.43 18.57 1.36
N GLN A 21 19.19 19.08 1.28
CA GLN A 21 18.28 19.21 2.42
C GLN A 21 17.29 18.03 2.41
N PRO A 22 16.98 17.45 3.58
CA PRO A 22 16.03 16.35 3.64
C PRO A 22 14.61 16.85 3.36
N LEU A 23 13.84 16.08 2.60
CA LEU A 23 12.43 16.38 2.32
C LEU A 23 11.63 16.48 3.63
N VAL A 24 10.99 17.62 3.82
CA VAL A 24 10.07 17.90 4.94
C VAL A 24 8.67 18.13 4.38
N LEU A 25 7.66 17.70 5.14
CA LEU A 25 6.25 17.79 4.76
C LEU A 25 5.53 18.68 5.79
N ALA A 26 5.00 19.81 5.35
CA ALA A 26 4.12 20.64 6.15
C ALA A 26 2.72 20.00 6.27
N LYS A 27 1.96 20.41 7.29
CA LYS A 27 0.58 19.93 7.52
C LYS A 27 -0.28 19.97 6.25
N ASN A 28 -0.23 21.08 5.52
CA ASN A 28 -1.02 21.27 4.29
C ASN A 28 -0.64 20.28 3.18
N GLU A 29 0.64 19.94 3.06
CA GLU A 29 1.11 18.96 2.08
C GLU A 29 0.62 17.56 2.43
N VAL A 30 0.74 17.16 3.69
CA VAL A 30 0.21 15.87 4.17
C VAL A 30 -1.30 15.80 3.96
N ARG A 31 -2.03 16.88 4.27
CA ARG A 31 -3.48 16.98 4.06
C ARG A 31 -3.84 16.83 2.57
N SER A 32 -3.10 17.48 1.68
CA SER A 32 -3.32 17.38 0.23
C SER A 32 -3.10 15.95 -0.26
N ILE A 33 -2.02 15.29 0.15
CA ILE A 33 -1.72 13.90 -0.23
C ILE A 33 -2.86 12.96 0.20
N LEU A 34 -3.40 13.15 1.41
CA LEU A 34 -4.53 12.36 1.90
C LEU A 34 -5.82 12.63 1.08
N ALA A 35 -6.11 13.90 0.78
CA ALA A 35 -7.27 14.29 -0.02
C ALA A 35 -7.19 13.70 -1.45
N ASP A 36 -6.05 13.87 -2.11
CA ASP A 36 -5.78 13.35 -3.47
C ASP A 36 -5.84 11.81 -3.50
N SER A 37 -5.61 11.16 -2.36
CA SER A 37 -5.70 9.70 -2.19
C SER A 37 -7.12 9.20 -1.91
N GLY A 38 -8.12 10.10 -1.84
CA GLY A 38 -9.54 9.80 -1.67
C GLY A 38 -10.01 9.72 -0.23
N VAL A 39 -9.28 10.29 0.73
CA VAL A 39 -9.75 10.42 2.12
C VAL A 39 -10.91 11.43 2.17
N SER A 40 -11.99 11.08 2.86
CA SER A 40 -13.17 11.94 2.98
C SER A 40 -12.90 13.19 3.82
N ASP A 41 -13.64 14.28 3.56
CA ASP A 41 -13.49 15.55 4.29
C ASP A 41 -13.61 15.40 5.81
N GLU A 42 -14.57 14.58 6.29
CA GLU A 42 -14.73 14.30 7.73
C GLU A 42 -13.46 13.69 8.37
N LYS A 43 -12.77 12.82 7.64
CA LYS A 43 -11.50 12.23 8.09
C LYS A 43 -10.35 13.22 7.98
N LEU A 44 -10.38 14.14 7.00
CA LEU A 44 -9.40 15.22 6.89
C LEU A 44 -9.53 16.23 8.03
N GLU A 45 -10.75 16.58 8.46
CA GLU A 45 -10.97 17.42 9.64
C GLU A 45 -10.45 16.75 10.92
N THR A 46 -10.69 15.44 11.05
CA THR A 46 -10.16 14.64 12.16
C THR A 46 -8.64 14.61 12.14
N PHE A 47 -8.03 14.47 10.96
CA PHE A 47 -6.58 14.59 10.77
C PHE A 47 -6.07 15.97 11.20
N ASP A 48 -6.72 17.06 10.76
CA ASP A 48 -6.30 18.43 11.07
C ASP A 48 -6.24 18.66 12.59
N LYS A 49 -7.28 18.22 13.30
CA LYS A 49 -7.35 18.30 14.76
C LYS A 49 -6.24 17.49 15.43
N HIS A 50 -6.06 16.23 15.04
CA HIS A 50 -5.05 15.37 15.66
C HIS A 50 -3.62 15.80 15.36
N TYR A 51 -3.37 16.34 14.17
CA TYR A 51 -2.08 16.91 13.82
C TYR A 51 -1.73 18.07 14.75
N ASP A 52 -2.67 19.00 14.95
CA ASP A 52 -2.47 20.17 15.81
C ASP A 52 -2.26 19.78 17.27
N GLU A 53 -3.03 18.82 17.77
CA GLU A 53 -2.93 18.33 19.15
C GLU A 53 -1.62 17.57 19.42
N THR A 54 -1.07 16.88 18.42
CA THR A 54 0.05 15.94 18.61
C THR A 54 1.39 16.52 18.16
N ALA A 55 1.43 17.11 16.96
CA ALA A 55 2.64 17.66 16.36
C ALA A 55 2.73 19.18 16.54
N GLY A 56 1.59 19.87 16.54
CA GLY A 56 1.50 21.34 16.52
C GLY A 56 1.30 21.87 15.09
N GLU A 57 0.50 22.93 14.99
CA GLU A 57 -0.02 23.48 13.72
C GLU A 57 1.06 23.81 12.69
N THR A 58 2.21 24.32 13.14
CA THR A 58 3.32 24.76 12.28
C THR A 58 4.45 23.75 12.18
N THR A 59 4.29 22.56 12.77
CA THR A 59 5.34 21.54 12.77
C THR A 59 5.39 20.86 11.40
N SER A 60 6.59 20.71 10.85
CA SER A 60 6.83 19.90 9.65
C SER A 60 7.34 18.52 10.03
N LEU A 61 6.93 17.51 9.27
CA LEU A 61 7.38 16.12 9.44
C LEU A 61 8.51 15.81 8.48
N LEU A 62 9.51 15.08 8.95
CA LEU A 62 10.56 14.55 8.07
C LEU A 62 9.97 13.40 7.24
N ALA A 63 10.06 13.49 5.91
CA ALA A 63 9.49 12.50 5.00
C ALA A 63 10.00 11.08 5.30
N SER A 64 11.28 10.93 5.66
CA SER A 64 11.89 9.64 6.00
C SER A 64 11.33 8.98 7.26
N ASN A 65 10.68 9.73 8.14
CA ASN A 65 10.01 9.19 9.33
C ASN A 65 8.55 8.78 9.03
N VAL A 66 7.97 9.28 7.93
CA VAL A 66 6.59 9.03 7.52
C VAL A 66 6.53 7.93 6.47
N MET A 67 7.50 7.88 5.56
CA MET A 67 7.56 6.92 4.47
C MET A 67 8.38 5.68 4.86
N ASN A 68 7.79 4.50 4.76
CA ASN A 68 8.55 3.26 4.67
C ASN A 68 8.73 2.89 3.20
N THR A 69 9.83 3.36 2.60
CA THR A 69 10.15 3.12 1.18
C THR A 69 10.69 1.71 0.91
N ARG A 70 10.91 0.88 1.94
CA ARG A 70 11.52 -0.44 1.79
C ARG A 70 10.51 -1.56 1.64
N THR A 71 9.33 -1.43 2.24
CA THR A 71 8.31 -2.47 2.24
C THR A 71 6.93 -1.87 2.32
N PHE A 72 6.03 -2.30 1.43
CA PHE A 72 4.61 -2.10 1.60
C PHE A 72 4.06 -3.19 2.53
N GLU A 73 3.42 -2.80 3.64
CA GLU A 73 2.98 -3.73 4.68
C GLU A 73 1.48 -3.69 4.88
N VAL A 74 0.83 -4.85 4.82
CA VAL A 74 -0.58 -5.02 5.21
C VAL A 74 -0.62 -5.77 6.53
N LYS A 75 -1.25 -5.17 7.55
CA LYS A 75 -1.41 -5.77 8.88
C LYS A 75 -2.86 -6.02 9.19
N THR A 76 -3.16 -7.23 9.64
CA THR A 76 -4.34 -7.57 10.42
C THR A 76 -3.89 -8.03 11.82
N PRO A 77 -4.77 -8.24 12.80
CA PRO A 77 -4.37 -8.62 14.15
C PRO A 77 -3.44 -9.85 14.21
N ASP A 78 -3.64 -10.82 13.32
CA ASP A 78 -2.91 -12.09 13.33
C ASP A 78 -1.95 -12.28 12.14
N VAL A 79 -1.94 -11.36 11.17
CA VAL A 79 -1.20 -11.53 9.91
C VAL A 79 -0.45 -10.27 9.52
N VAL A 80 0.80 -10.45 9.12
CA VAL A 80 1.64 -9.40 8.53
C VAL A 80 2.09 -9.85 7.14
N ILE A 81 1.72 -9.07 6.12
CA ILE A 81 2.10 -9.30 4.74
C ILE A 81 3.06 -8.18 4.33
N LYS A 82 4.27 -8.54 3.91
CA LYS A 82 5.28 -7.60 3.41
C LYS A 82 5.49 -7.82 1.92
N ILE A 83 5.36 -6.74 1.16
CA ILE A 83 5.46 -6.74 -0.29
C ILE A 83 6.51 -5.71 -0.71
N SER A 84 7.15 -5.96 -1.85
CA SER A 84 8.00 -4.95 -2.48
C SER A 84 7.16 -3.71 -2.83
N PRO A 85 7.59 -2.49 -2.50
CA PRO A 85 6.85 -1.28 -2.83
C PRO A 85 6.57 -1.15 -4.35
N ASP A 86 7.50 -1.62 -5.18
CA ASP A 86 7.39 -1.59 -6.65
C ASP A 86 6.38 -2.61 -7.21
N ARG A 87 5.89 -3.53 -6.37
CA ARG A 87 4.98 -4.61 -6.76
C ARG A 87 3.64 -4.55 -6.02
N THR A 88 3.23 -3.36 -5.59
CA THR A 88 1.89 -3.13 -5.01
C THR A 88 0.77 -3.45 -5.97
N ASP A 89 1.04 -3.50 -7.28
CA ASP A 89 0.10 -3.95 -8.30
C ASP A 89 -0.34 -5.42 -8.08
N LEU A 90 0.46 -6.25 -7.42
CA LEU A 90 0.16 -7.66 -7.16
C LEU A 90 -1.01 -7.88 -6.20
N ILE A 91 -1.41 -6.87 -5.44
CA ILE A 91 -2.44 -7.00 -4.42
C ILE A 91 -3.68 -6.17 -4.75
N GLU A 92 -4.85 -6.72 -4.46
CA GLU A 92 -6.12 -6.02 -4.57
C GLU A 92 -7.08 -6.48 -3.47
N THR A 93 -8.04 -5.63 -3.11
CA THR A 93 -9.14 -6.02 -2.24
C THR A 93 -10.31 -6.47 -3.10
N ARG A 94 -10.84 -7.66 -2.85
CA ARG A 94 -11.97 -8.23 -3.58
C ARG A 94 -12.96 -8.87 -2.63
N SER A 95 -14.25 -8.71 -2.92
CA SER A 95 -15.29 -9.49 -2.24
C SER A 95 -15.34 -10.90 -2.83
N ILE A 96 -15.09 -11.90 -1.99
CA ILE A 96 -15.18 -13.32 -2.31
C ILE A 96 -16.21 -13.91 -1.35
N ASP A 97 -17.31 -14.44 -1.89
CA ASP A 97 -18.42 -15.00 -1.09
C ASP A 97 -18.97 -14.05 -0.01
N GLY A 98 -18.98 -12.75 -0.29
CA GLY A 98 -19.45 -11.71 0.63
C GLY A 98 -18.44 -11.29 1.70
N LEU A 99 -17.27 -11.91 1.74
CA LEU A 99 -16.16 -11.53 2.62
C LEU A 99 -15.18 -10.64 1.88
N GLU A 100 -14.75 -9.56 2.52
CA GLU A 100 -13.70 -8.71 1.98
C GLU A 100 -12.35 -9.42 2.16
N CYS A 101 -11.69 -9.75 1.05
CA CYS A 101 -10.45 -10.49 1.03
C CYS A 101 -9.34 -9.66 0.38
N LEU A 102 -8.12 -9.79 0.90
CA LEU A 102 -6.92 -9.35 0.20
C LEU A 102 -6.49 -10.47 -0.76
N VAL A 103 -6.53 -10.19 -2.05
CA VAL A 103 -6.12 -11.10 -3.12
C VAL A 103 -4.70 -10.74 -3.54
N ILE A 104 -3.82 -11.74 -3.56
CA ILE A 104 -2.45 -11.62 -4.07
C ILE A 104 -2.38 -12.40 -5.38
N ARG A 105 -2.16 -11.70 -6.50
CA ARG A 105 -1.97 -12.34 -7.81
C ARG A 105 -0.67 -13.14 -7.78
N LEU A 106 -0.73 -14.36 -8.34
CA LEU A 106 0.41 -15.26 -8.43
C LEU A 106 1.03 -15.12 -9.82
N ASP A 107 2.28 -14.67 -9.92
CA ASP A 107 3.05 -14.55 -11.16
C ASP A 107 4.19 -15.59 -11.24
N GLY A 108 3.89 -16.84 -10.87
CA GLY A 108 4.86 -17.93 -10.92
C GLY A 108 4.64 -18.98 -9.85
N GLY A 109 5.71 -19.65 -9.44
CA GLY A 109 5.68 -20.61 -8.34
C GLY A 109 5.54 -19.92 -6.99
N VAL A 110 4.63 -20.41 -6.15
CA VAL A 110 4.47 -19.92 -4.78
C VAL A 110 5.30 -20.77 -3.84
N VAL A 111 5.97 -20.17 -2.86
CA VAL A 111 6.70 -20.90 -1.81
C VAL A 111 6.08 -20.59 -0.47
N VAL A 112 5.58 -21.61 0.23
CA VAL A 112 4.99 -21.50 1.56
C VAL A 112 5.89 -22.25 2.53
N ASN A 113 6.50 -21.54 3.48
CA ASN A 113 7.44 -22.12 4.45
C ASN A 113 8.54 -23.00 3.81
N GLY A 114 9.07 -22.56 2.66
CA GLY A 114 10.10 -23.29 1.91
C GLY A 114 9.56 -24.38 0.97
N ILE A 115 8.24 -24.62 0.94
CA ILE A 115 7.61 -25.63 0.08
C ILE A 115 7.01 -24.95 -1.16
N THR A 116 7.46 -25.35 -2.34
CA THR A 116 6.86 -24.89 -3.60
C THR A 116 5.46 -25.47 -3.77
N VAL A 117 4.46 -24.61 -3.84
CA VAL A 117 3.06 -24.94 -4.10
C VAL A 117 2.76 -24.61 -5.55
N ARG A 118 2.15 -25.57 -6.26
CA ARG A 118 1.57 -25.31 -7.59
C ARG A 118 0.15 -24.78 -7.38
N PRO A 119 -0.17 -23.57 -7.88
CA PRO A 119 -1.56 -23.13 -7.95
C PRO A 119 -2.35 -24.21 -8.69
N GLY A 120 -3.43 -24.71 -8.09
CA GLY A 120 -4.17 -25.84 -8.64
C GLY A 120 -4.54 -25.60 -10.10
N ALA A 121 -4.22 -26.55 -10.98
CA ALA A 121 -4.82 -26.60 -12.30
C ALA A 121 -6.35 -26.58 -12.08
N GLY A 122 -7.05 -25.62 -12.70
CA GLY A 122 -8.50 -25.72 -12.84
C GLY A 122 -8.87 -27.06 -13.48
N PRO A 123 -10.12 -27.52 -13.34
CA PRO A 123 -10.51 -28.84 -13.86
C PRO A 123 -10.09 -28.95 -15.33
N GLU A 124 -9.22 -29.92 -15.60
CA GLU A 124 -8.81 -30.29 -16.95
C GLU A 124 -10.10 -30.62 -17.73
N GLU A 125 -10.43 -29.84 -18.76
CA GLU A 125 -11.43 -30.27 -19.73
C GLU A 125 -10.95 -31.61 -20.30
N GLU A 126 -11.61 -32.69 -19.89
CA GLU A 126 -11.44 -34.02 -20.46
C GLU A 126 -11.57 -33.91 -21.97
N ALA A 127 -10.44 -33.99 -22.67
CA ALA A 127 -10.40 -34.18 -24.10
C ALA A 127 -11.13 -35.49 -24.38
N LYS A 128 -12.35 -35.38 -24.90
CA LYS A 128 -13.12 -36.52 -25.40
C LYS A 128 -12.32 -37.16 -26.52
N ASP A 129 -11.79 -38.36 -26.27
CA ASP A 129 -11.35 -39.28 -27.30
C ASP A 129 -12.53 -39.48 -28.29
N SER A 130 -12.37 -38.96 -29.49
CA SER A 130 -13.19 -39.32 -30.64
C SER A 130 -12.47 -40.44 -31.40
N GLU A 131 -13.05 -41.63 -31.27
CA GLU A 131 -13.00 -42.87 -32.07
C GLU A 131 -12.09 -42.93 -33.32
#